data_AF-A0A1Q3GRN1-F1
#
_entry.id   AF-A0A1Q3GRN1-F1
#
_cell.length_a   1.000
_cell.length_b   1.000
_cell.length_c   1.000
_cell.angle_alpha   90.00
_cell.angle_beta   90.00
_cell.angle_gamma   90.00
#
_symmetry.space_group_name_H-M   'P 1'
#
loop_
_entity.id
_entity.type
_entity.pdbx_description
1 polymer ?
#
loop_
_entity_poly.entity_id
_entity_poly.type
_entity_poly.pdbx_seq_one_letter_code
_entity_poly.pdbx_strand_id
1 'polypeptide(L)'
;MKESKIKTLDIIWLGFMGGQVIFLMVVLLALKGDMAQEGLRGMIDIIAAAFLVPSLAMSQLLYKKLIQRAQDAKATLPEKLAIYQNATIIKGALMEGGNLFCIVALMLTNSQWLVVPIVIVLGFFFLQRPSVNKFETELEGI
;
A
#
# COMPACT_ATOMS: atom_id res chain seq x y z
N MET A 1 -15.93 16.14 13.54
CA MET A 1 -14.58 16.52 13.04
C MET A 1 -13.64 15.33 12.88
N LYS A 2 -13.52 14.43 13.88
CA LYS A 2 -12.76 13.16 13.80
C LYS A 2 -13.25 12.27 12.64
N GLU A 3 -14.54 11.93 12.63
CA GLU A 3 -15.13 11.06 11.61
C GLU A 3 -14.95 11.57 10.18
N SER A 4 -15.16 12.87 9.94
CA SER A 4 -15.02 13.44 8.59
C SER A 4 -13.59 13.32 8.07
N LYS A 5 -12.59 13.52 8.94
CA LYS A 5 -11.17 13.37 8.61
C LYS A 5 -10.79 11.92 8.31
N ILE A 6 -11.35 10.96 9.04
CA ILE A 6 -11.12 9.53 8.80
C ILE A 6 -11.84 9.08 7.52
N LYS A 7 -13.04 9.59 7.21
CA LYS A 7 -13.71 9.36 5.94
C LYS A 7 -12.89 9.88 4.75
N THR A 8 -12.27 11.05 4.85
CA THR A 8 -11.36 11.54 3.81
C THR A 8 -10.16 10.60 3.64
N LEU A 9 -9.57 10.13 4.73
CA LEU A 9 -8.44 9.20 4.69
C LEU A 9 -8.83 7.86 4.04
N ASP A 10 -10.04 7.39 4.30
CA ASP A 10 -10.60 6.19 3.69
C ASP A 10 -10.79 6.34 2.17
N ILE A 11 -11.26 7.50 1.70
CA ILE A 11 -11.35 7.79 0.27
C ILE A 11 -9.96 7.76 -0.38
N ILE A 12 -8.94 8.33 0.27
CA ILE A 12 -7.55 8.27 -0.22
C ILE A 12 -7.07 6.82 -0.29
N TRP A 13 -7.35 6.01 0.73
CA TRP A 13 -6.99 4.60 0.77
C TRP A 13 -7.64 3.79 -0.36
N LEU A 14 -8.92 4.04 -0.63
CA LEU A 14 -9.63 3.45 -1.76
C LEU A 14 -9.05 3.93 -3.10
N GLY A 15 -8.54 5.16 -3.18
CA GLY A 15 -7.80 5.67 -4.32
C GLY A 15 -6.54 4.86 -4.61
N PHE A 16 -5.69 4.63 -3.60
CA PHE A 16 -4.50 3.78 -3.74
C PHE A 16 -4.85 2.34 -4.18
N MET A 17 -5.88 1.75 -3.56
CA MET A 17 -6.32 0.41 -3.92
C MET A 17 -6.89 0.35 -5.34
N GLY A 18 -7.74 1.32 -5.69
CA GLY A 18 -8.34 1.44 -7.01
C GLY A 18 -7.30 1.66 -8.11
N GLY A 19 -6.29 2.48 -7.87
CA GLY A 19 -5.19 2.73 -8.80
C GLY A 19 -4.44 1.45 -9.16
N GLN A 20 -4.06 0.65 -8.16
CA GLN A 20 -3.38 -0.63 -8.37
C GLN A 20 -4.27 -1.64 -9.12
N VAL A 21 -5.55 -1.75 -8.75
CA VAL A 21 -6.49 -2.67 -9.41
C VAL A 21 -6.73 -2.28 -10.86
N ILE A 22 -6.98 -1.01 -11.15
CA ILE A 22 -7.17 -0.50 -12.52
C ILE A 22 -5.89 -0.72 -13.33
N PHE A 23 -4.72 -0.42 -12.77
CA PHE A 23 -3.47 -0.59 -13.50
C PHE A 23 -3.16 -2.06 -13.81
N LEU A 24 -3.38 -2.96 -12.85
CA LEU A 24 -3.27 -4.41 -13.09
C LEU A 24 -4.21 -4.86 -14.21
N MET A 25 -5.48 -4.40 -14.23
CA MET A 25 -6.41 -4.73 -15.30
C MET A 25 -5.92 -4.25 -16.66
N VAL A 26 -5.41 -3.01 -16.75
CA VAL A 26 -4.84 -2.46 -17.98
C VAL A 26 -3.66 -3.30 -18.46
N VAL A 27 -2.74 -3.66 -17.57
CA VAL A 27 -1.57 -4.50 -17.90
C VAL A 27 -2.02 -5.86 -18.44
N LEU A 28 -2.96 -6.55 -17.78
CA LEU A 28 -3.46 -7.85 -18.24
C LEU A 28 -4.15 -7.79 -19.61
N LEU A 29 -4.81 -6.67 -19.94
CA LEU A 29 -5.40 -6.45 -21.26
C LEU A 29 -4.33 -6.13 -22.31
N ALA A 30 -3.31 -5.34 -21.96
CA ALA A 30 -2.23 -4.94 -22.86
C ALA A 30 -1.27 -6.09 -23.20
N LEU A 31 -1.05 -7.04 -22.28
CA LEU A 31 -0.17 -8.20 -22.48
C LEU A 31 -0.62 -9.12 -23.64
N LYS A 32 -1.86 -9.00 -24.12
CA LYS A 32 -2.35 -9.72 -25.30
C LYS A 32 -1.70 -9.23 -26.61
N GLY A 33 -0.99 -8.10 -26.59
CA GLY A 33 -0.41 -7.43 -27.76
C GLY A 33 1.10 -7.58 -27.96
N ASP A 34 1.75 -8.58 -27.33
CA ASP A 34 3.20 -8.87 -27.44
C ASP A 34 4.13 -7.70 -27.04
N MET A 35 4.02 -7.28 -25.77
CA MET A 35 4.86 -6.22 -25.18
C MET A 35 6.06 -6.78 -24.37
N ALA A 36 6.23 -8.10 -24.34
CA ALA A 36 7.14 -8.76 -23.41
C ALA A 36 8.59 -8.81 -23.94
N GLN A 37 9.56 -8.47 -23.09
CA GLN A 37 10.98 -8.64 -23.40
C GLN A 37 11.51 -9.91 -22.69
N GLU A 38 11.63 -11.01 -23.43
CA GLU A 38 12.05 -12.30 -22.84
C GLU A 38 13.44 -12.22 -22.18
N GLY A 39 14.36 -11.40 -22.68
CA GLY A 39 15.70 -11.23 -22.13
C GLY A 39 15.76 -10.60 -20.74
N LEU A 40 14.68 -9.94 -20.29
CA LEU A 40 14.59 -9.33 -18.96
C LEU A 40 13.86 -10.22 -17.94
N ARG A 41 13.20 -11.27 -18.41
CA ARG A 41 12.43 -12.21 -17.58
C ARG A 41 13.35 -12.92 -16.59
N GLY A 42 12.83 -13.23 -15.40
CA GLY A 42 13.62 -13.80 -14.31
C GLY A 42 14.40 -12.73 -13.52
N MET A 43 15.27 -11.94 -14.16
CA MET A 43 16.02 -10.89 -13.45
C MET A 43 15.09 -9.81 -12.89
N ILE A 44 14.25 -9.21 -13.74
CA ILE A 44 13.29 -8.18 -13.28
C ILE A 44 12.28 -8.76 -12.30
N ASP A 45 11.81 -9.99 -12.54
CA ASP A 45 10.82 -10.61 -11.66
C ASP A 45 11.37 -10.82 -10.23
N ILE A 46 12.62 -11.28 -10.12
CA ILE A 46 13.32 -11.45 -8.83
C ILE A 46 13.52 -10.10 -8.15
N ILE A 47 13.99 -9.08 -8.89
CA ILE A 47 14.17 -7.73 -8.33
C ILE A 47 12.83 -7.19 -7.83
N ALA A 48 11.74 -7.40 -8.58
CA ALA A 48 10.42 -6.92 -8.20
C ALA A 48 9.90 -7.57 -6.92
N ALA A 49 9.98 -8.90 -6.82
CA ALA A 49 9.58 -9.60 -5.61
C ALA A 49 10.50 -9.27 -4.42
N ALA A 50 11.81 -9.13 -4.66
CA ALA A 50 12.77 -8.72 -3.64
C ALA A 50 12.54 -7.29 -3.15
N PHE A 51 12.06 -6.39 -4.00
CA PHE A 51 11.72 -5.01 -3.63
C PHE A 51 10.39 -4.91 -2.87
N LEU A 52 9.44 -5.80 -3.18
CA LEU A 52 8.12 -5.83 -2.55
C LEU A 52 8.21 -6.08 -1.04
N VAL A 53 9.01 -7.05 -0.60
CA VAL A 53 9.10 -7.44 0.82
C VAL A 53 9.59 -6.29 1.71
N PRO A 54 10.71 -5.60 1.39
CA PRO A 54 11.14 -4.41 2.13
C PRO A 54 10.13 -3.27 2.09
N SER A 55 9.44 -3.04 0.95
CA SER A 55 8.40 -2.01 0.85
C SER A 55 7.26 -2.27 1.85
N LEU A 56 6.78 -3.51 1.94
CA LEU A 56 5.76 -3.92 2.92
C LEU A 56 6.30 -3.79 4.35
N ALA A 57 7.50 -4.30 4.64
CA ALA A 57 8.09 -4.23 5.98
C ALA A 57 8.25 -2.77 6.43
N MET A 58 8.82 -1.92 5.58
CA MET A 58 9.08 -0.52 5.87
C MET A 58 7.78 0.27 6.05
N SER A 59 6.72 -0.06 5.30
CA SER A 59 5.39 0.55 5.49
C SER A 59 4.86 0.33 6.92
N GLN A 60 5.02 -0.88 7.45
CA GLN A 60 4.55 -1.21 8.81
C GLN A 60 5.45 -0.60 9.87
N LEU A 61 6.78 -0.64 9.68
CA LEU A 61 7.74 -0.09 10.63
C LEU A 61 7.58 1.42 10.78
N LEU A 62 7.49 2.16 9.68
CA LEU A 62 7.30 3.61 9.72
C LEU A 62 5.94 3.98 10.31
N TYR A 63 4.88 3.26 9.94
CA TYR A 63 3.57 3.46 10.53
C TYR A 63 3.61 3.31 12.06
N LYS A 64 4.11 2.17 12.55
CA LYS A 64 4.22 1.90 13.99
C LYS A 64 5.03 2.97 14.71
N LYS A 65 6.17 3.39 14.14
CA LYS A 65 7.02 4.43 14.72
C LYS A 65 6.31 5.79 14.82
N LEU A 66 5.51 6.16 13.81
CA LEU A 66 4.72 7.39 13.82
C LEU A 66 3.57 7.33 14.83
N ILE A 67 2.88 6.19 14.94
CA ILE A 67 1.81 5.98 15.92
C ILE A 67 2.37 6.00 17.35
N GLN A 68 3.48 5.31 17.62
CA GLN A 68 4.16 5.35 18.93
C GLN A 68 4.52 6.77 19.33
N ARG A 69 5.09 7.56 18.40
CA ARG A 69 5.38 8.98 18.65
C ARG A 69 4.14 9.78 19.04
N ALA A 70 2.97 9.47 18.47
CA ALA A 70 1.70 10.11 18.83
C ALA A 70 1.14 9.63 20.19
N GLN A 71 1.47 8.42 20.63
CA GLN A 71 1.13 7.91 21.95
C GLN A 71 2.01 8.52 23.05
N ASP A 72 3.31 8.60 22.80
CA ASP A 72 4.31 9.06 23.77
C ASP A 72 4.30 10.58 23.95
N ALA A 73 3.97 11.32 22.89
CA ALA A 73 3.74 12.75 23.00
C ALA A 73 2.47 12.99 23.82
N LYS A 74 2.49 13.99 24.73
CA LYS A 74 1.27 14.60 25.29
C LYS A 74 0.52 15.41 24.21
N ALA A 75 0.39 14.83 23.02
CA ALA A 75 -0.24 15.40 21.86
C ALA A 75 -1.74 15.52 22.11
N THR A 76 -2.27 16.67 21.75
CA THR A 76 -3.71 16.93 21.74
C THR A 76 -4.41 16.02 20.73
N LEU A 77 -5.71 15.81 20.91
CA LEU A 77 -6.50 14.98 19.98
C LEU A 77 -6.36 15.40 18.50
N PRO A 78 -6.39 16.71 18.14
CA PRO A 78 -6.17 17.15 16.77
C PRO A 78 -4.78 16.78 16.22
N GLU A 79 -3.74 16.83 17.04
CA GLU A 79 -2.38 16.45 16.65
C GLU A 79 -2.25 14.94 16.44
N LYS A 80 -2.81 14.13 17.34
CA LYS A 80 -2.87 12.67 17.18
C LYS A 80 -3.57 12.27 15.88
N LEU A 81 -4.68 12.94 15.56
CA LEU A 81 -5.41 12.72 14.33
C LEU A 81 -4.60 13.10 13.08
N ALA A 82 -3.88 14.21 13.11
CA ALA A 82 -3.00 14.61 12.01
C ALA A 82 -1.84 13.61 11.81
N ILE A 83 -1.22 13.13 12.90
CA ILE A 83 -0.15 12.13 12.82
C ILE A 83 -0.69 10.81 12.26
N TYR A 84 -1.86 10.35 12.72
CA TYR A 84 -2.51 9.14 12.20
C TYR A 84 -2.78 9.23 10.69
N GLN A 85 -3.31 10.36 10.22
CA GLN A 85 -3.56 10.59 8.80
C GLN A 85 -2.26 10.48 7.99
N ASN A 86 -1.22 11.20 8.43
CA ASN A 86 0.08 11.17 7.75
C ASN A 86 0.71 9.77 7.76
N ALA A 87 0.68 9.08 8.90
CA ALA A 87 1.21 7.72 9.04
C ALA A 87 0.51 6.75 8.09
N THR A 88 -0.83 6.83 8.01
CA THR A 88 -1.64 5.98 7.14
C THR A 88 -1.35 6.24 5.67
N ILE A 89 -1.22 7.51 5.26
CA ILE A 89 -0.90 7.87 3.86
C ILE A 89 0.49 7.34 3.48
N ILE A 90 1.50 7.58 4.32
CA ILE A 90 2.88 7.10 4.07
C ILE A 90 2.89 5.57 3.95
N LYS A 91 2.19 4.88 4.85
CA LYS A 91 2.05 3.43 4.82
C LYS A 91 1.43 2.95 3.51
N GLY A 92 0.30 3.55 3.11
CA GLY A 92 -0.38 3.22 1.86
C GLY A 92 0.53 3.43 0.65
N ALA A 93 1.20 4.58 0.56
CA ALA A 93 2.10 4.90 -0.54
C ALA A 93 3.30 3.93 -0.65
N LEU A 94 3.90 3.53 0.48
CA LEU A 94 4.98 2.54 0.47
C LEU A 94 4.50 1.17 -0.02
N MET A 95 3.36 0.70 0.49
CA MET A 95 2.77 -0.59 0.06
C MET A 95 2.39 -0.56 -1.42
N GLU A 96 1.77 0.52 -1.88
CA GLU A 96 1.43 0.74 -3.28
C GLU A 96 2.68 0.73 -4.16
N GLY A 97 3.74 1.46 -3.79
CA GLY A 97 4.96 1.55 -4.58
C GLY A 97 5.61 0.18 -4.84
N GLY A 98 5.66 -0.68 -3.83
CA GLY A 98 6.14 -2.06 -4.01
C GLY A 98 5.25 -2.88 -4.94
N ASN A 99 3.93 -2.76 -4.78
CA ASN A 99 2.98 -3.53 -5.58
C ASN A 99 2.93 -3.06 -7.04
N LEU A 100 2.95 -1.75 -7.29
CA LEU A 100 3.03 -1.16 -8.62
C LEU A 100 4.31 -1.59 -9.34
N PHE A 101 5.43 -1.71 -8.62
CA PHE A 101 6.67 -2.21 -9.21
C PHE A 101 6.54 -3.66 -9.70
N CYS A 102 5.83 -4.52 -8.96
CA CYS A 102 5.48 -5.87 -9.45
C CYS A 102 4.54 -5.84 -10.67
N ILE A 103 3.56 -4.92 -10.70
CA ILE A 103 2.66 -4.75 -11.85
C ILE A 103 3.43 -4.31 -13.10
N VAL A 104 4.38 -3.38 -12.95
CA VAL A 104 5.26 -2.94 -14.03
C VAL A 104 6.17 -4.08 -14.49
N ALA A 105 6.76 -4.85 -13.57
CA ALA A 105 7.54 -6.02 -13.90
C ALA A 105 6.73 -7.04 -14.72
N LEU A 106 5.49 -7.34 -14.30
CA LEU A 106 4.56 -8.20 -15.05
C LEU A 106 4.31 -7.67 -16.46
N MET A 107 4.16 -6.35 -16.63
CA MET A 107 3.99 -5.74 -17.95
C MET A 107 5.21 -5.92 -18.85
N LEU A 108 6.42 -5.81 -18.29
CA LEU A 108 7.67 -5.90 -19.05
C LEU A 108 8.07 -7.34 -19.38
N THR A 109 7.79 -8.29 -18.50
CA THR A 109 8.28 -9.68 -18.62
C THR A 109 7.20 -10.70 -18.95
N ASN A 110 5.93 -10.31 -18.89
CA ASN A 110 4.76 -11.20 -19.00
C ASN A 110 4.81 -12.41 -18.05
N SER A 111 5.51 -12.25 -16.93
CA SER A 111 5.76 -13.35 -16.00
C SER A 111 4.58 -13.53 -15.05
N GLN A 112 3.67 -14.45 -15.41
CA GLN A 112 2.39 -14.66 -14.72
C GLN A 112 2.52 -14.99 -13.23
N TRP A 113 3.67 -15.49 -12.77
CA TRP A 113 3.88 -15.77 -11.35
C TRP A 113 3.83 -14.49 -10.49
N LEU A 114 4.16 -13.32 -11.05
CA LEU A 114 4.08 -12.02 -10.35
C LEU A 114 2.65 -11.64 -9.98
N VAL A 115 1.63 -12.21 -10.63
CA VAL A 115 0.21 -11.97 -10.28
C VAL A 115 -0.09 -12.42 -8.85
N VAL A 116 0.53 -13.52 -8.40
CA VAL A 116 0.30 -14.08 -7.05
C VAL A 116 0.66 -13.09 -5.95
N PRO A 117 1.91 -12.58 -5.83
CA PRO A 117 2.24 -11.59 -4.82
C PRO A 117 1.43 -10.29 -4.98
N ILE A 118 1.10 -9.88 -6.22
CA ILE A 118 0.27 -8.69 -6.44
C ILE A 118 -1.10 -8.81 -5.78
N VAL A 119 -1.80 -9.93 -6.01
CA VAL A 119 -3.13 -10.18 -5.45
C VAL A 119 -3.07 -10.34 -3.93
N ILE A 120 -2.04 -11.02 -3.40
CA ILE A 120 -1.83 -11.13 -1.96
C ILE A 120 -1.69 -9.75 -1.32
N VAL A 121 -0.91 -8.86 -1.94
CA VAL A 121 -0.71 -7.50 -1.43
C VAL A 121 -1.96 -6.66 -1.54
N LEU A 122 -2.76 -6.78 -2.61
CA LEU A 122 -4.07 -6.14 -2.70
C LEU A 122 -5.01 -6.59 -1.58
N GLY A 123 -5.05 -7.89 -1.28
CA GLY A 123 -5.82 -8.43 -0.15
C GLY A 123 -5.34 -7.88 1.19
N PHE A 124 -4.03 -7.85 1.40
CA PHE A 124 -3.42 -7.27 2.60
C PHE A 124 -3.69 -5.76 2.73
N PHE A 125 -3.63 -5.03 1.61
CA PHE A 125 -3.94 -3.60 1.54
C PHE A 125 -5.40 -3.33 1.92
N PHE A 126 -6.33 -4.16 1.45
CA PHE A 126 -7.75 -4.06 1.82
C PHE A 126 -7.98 -4.25 3.32
N LEU A 127 -7.35 -5.25 3.94
CA LEU A 127 -7.46 -5.51 5.38
C LEU A 127 -6.92 -4.35 6.24
N GLN A 128 -6.03 -3.55 5.66
CA GLN A 128 -5.38 -2.43 6.35
C GLN A 128 -6.11 -1.09 6.20
N ARG A 129 -7.29 -1.09 5.58
CA ARG A 129 -8.17 0.07 5.46
C ARG A 129 -8.32 0.85 6.79
N PRO A 130 -8.14 2.18 6.80
CA PRO A 130 -8.30 2.99 8.00
C PRO A 130 -9.76 3.02 8.45
N SER A 131 -9.99 3.13 9.75
CA SER A 131 -11.33 3.24 10.32
C SER A 131 -11.31 4.01 11.63
N VAL A 132 -12.48 4.48 12.06
CA VAL A 132 -12.63 5.18 13.34
C VAL A 132 -12.21 4.25 14.48
N ASN A 133 -12.67 3.00 14.46
CA ASN A 133 -12.30 1.99 15.45
C ASN A 133 -10.78 1.78 15.53
N LYS A 134 -10.09 1.70 14.39
CA LYS A 134 -8.62 1.56 14.38
C LYS A 134 -7.92 2.74 15.04
N PHE A 135 -8.38 3.96 14.75
CA PHE A 135 -7.84 5.16 15.40
C PHE A 135 -8.04 5.14 16.91
N GLU A 136 -9.22 4.76 17.38
CA GLU A 136 -9.56 4.71 18.80
C GLU A 136 -8.73 3.66 19.54
N THR A 137 -8.65 2.44 19.01
CA THR A 137 -7.83 1.37 19.57
C THR A 137 -6.34 1.75 19.60
N GLU A 138 -5.83 2.40 18.56
CA GLU A 138 -4.39 2.72 18.46
C GLU A 138 -3.98 3.98 19.22
N LEU A 139 -4.84 4.98 19.43
CA LEU A 139 -4.43 6.29 19.97
C LEU A 139 -5.26 6.80 21.16
N GLU A 140 -6.45 6.24 21.39
CA GLU A 140 -7.33 6.56 22.52
C GLU A 140 -7.35 5.43 23.58
N GLY A 141 -6.94 4.21 23.23
CA GLY A 141 -6.74 3.11 24.19
C GLY A 141 -8.04 2.58 24.81
N ILE A 142 -9.12 2.54 24.02
CA ILE A 142 -10.40 1.90 24.38
C ILE A 142 -10.34 0.40 24.12
#